data_AF-A0A401WBJ3-F1
#
_entry.id   AF-A0A401WBJ3-F1
#
_cell.length_a   1.000
_cell.length_b   1.000
_cell.length_c   1.000
_cell.angle_alpha   90.00
_cell.angle_beta   90.00
_cell.angle_gamma   90.00
#
_symmetry.space_group_name_H-M   'P 1'
#
loop_
_entity.id
_entity.type
_entity.pdbx_description
1 polymer ?
#
loop_
_entity_poly.entity_id
_entity_poly.type
_entity_poly.pdbx_seq_one_letter_code
_entity_poly.pdbx_strand_id
1 'polypeptide(L)'
;MSADTIHLSHGIQRHTDTARFAVMDIYRESDASIRVLLRTVATEKQHHTLRVGESFPVGNETWQLAELTGWPSEDDWTVVLRRVATAPA
;
A
#
# COMPACT_ATOMS: atom_id res chain seq x y z
N MET A 1 3.31 -2.80 -17.25
CA MET A 1 3.02 -2.22 -15.92
C MET A 1 4.22 -1.38 -15.56
N SER A 2 4.05 -0.09 -15.26
CA SER A 2 5.17 0.72 -14.77
C SER A 2 5.66 0.10 -13.47
N ALA A 3 6.98 -0.10 -13.31
CA ALA A 3 7.57 -0.63 -12.08
C ALA A 3 7.23 0.22 -10.84
N ASP A 4 6.76 1.45 -11.07
CA ASP A 4 6.50 2.45 -10.04
C ASP A 4 5.06 2.45 -9.52
N THR A 5 4.17 1.56 -9.99
CA THR A 5 2.78 1.53 -9.52
C THR A 5 2.26 0.10 -9.39
N ILE A 6 1.70 -0.22 -8.22
CA ILE A 6 1.09 -1.53 -7.95
C ILE A 6 -0.34 -1.35 -7.45
N HIS A 7 -1.21 -2.25 -7.92
CA HIS A 7 -2.61 -2.34 -7.53
C HIS A 7 -2.78 -3.55 -6.61
N LEU A 8 -3.33 -3.31 -5.42
CA LEU A 8 -3.55 -4.31 -4.40
C LEU A 8 -5.05 -4.49 -4.14
N SER A 9 -5.48 -5.74 -4.19
CA SER A 9 -6.80 -6.18 -3.73
C SER A 9 -6.67 -6.82 -2.35
N HIS A 10 -7.77 -6.91 -1.62
CA HIS A 10 -7.82 -7.49 -0.29
C HIS A 10 -7.18 -8.89 -0.22
N GLY A 11 -6.20 -9.08 0.66
CA GLY A 11 -5.58 -10.38 0.91
C GLY A 11 -4.70 -10.92 -0.22
N ILE A 12 -4.64 -10.23 -1.37
CA ILE A 12 -3.84 -10.66 -2.52
C ILE A 12 -2.47 -9.99 -2.45
N GLN A 13 -1.43 -10.81 -2.31
CA GLN A 13 -0.05 -10.33 -2.30
C GLN A 13 0.41 -9.95 -3.72
N ARG A 14 1.12 -8.83 -3.84
CA ARG A 14 1.93 -8.45 -5.01
C ARG A 14 3.39 -8.31 -4.62
N HIS A 15 4.26 -8.42 -5.61
CA HIS A 15 5.70 -8.30 -5.42
C HIS A 15 6.31 -7.41 -6.48
N THR A 16 7.33 -6.68 -6.08
CA THR A 16 8.35 -6.08 -6.95
C THR A 16 9.62 -6.93 -6.85
N ASP A 17 10.69 -6.51 -7.50
CA ASP A 17 12.00 -7.17 -7.40
C ASP A 17 12.57 -7.13 -5.97
N THR A 18 12.17 -6.13 -5.18
CA THR A 18 12.79 -5.77 -3.89
C THR A 18 11.87 -6.00 -2.70
N ALA A 19 10.55 -6.11 -2.91
CA ALA A 19 9.58 -6.17 -1.82
C ALA A 19 8.29 -6.90 -2.17
N ARG A 20 7.58 -7.34 -1.14
CA ARG A 20 6.23 -7.90 -1.20
C ARG A 20 5.26 -7.00 -0.46
N PHE A 21 4.04 -6.89 -0.97
CA PHE A 21 3.00 -6.00 -0.48
C PHE A 21 1.68 -6.75 -0.42
N ALA A 22 0.91 -6.55 0.64
CA ALA A 22 -0.47 -7.02 0.74
C ALA A 22 -1.28 -6.00 1.53
N VAL A 23 -2.50 -5.71 1.08
CA VAL A 23 -3.47 -5.00 1.94
C VAL A 23 -4.18 -6.06 2.78
N MET A 24 -4.13 -5.86 4.09
CA MET A 24 -4.74 -6.75 5.06
C MET A 24 -6.16 -6.36 5.39
N ASP A 25 -6.45 -5.05 5.45
CA ASP A 25 -7.76 -4.55 5.80
C ASP A 25 -7.88 -3.06 5.45
N ILE A 26 -9.11 -2.56 5.39
CA ILE A 26 -9.42 -1.12 5.36
C ILE A 26 -10.55 -0.84 6.35
N TYR A 27 -10.45 0.25 7.10
CA TYR A 27 -11.47 0.60 8.08
C TYR A 27 -11.73 2.09 8.13
N ARG A 28 -12.96 2.43 8.49
CA ARG A 28 -13.43 3.81 8.65
C ARG A 28 -13.20 4.26 10.08
N GLU A 29 -12.53 5.38 10.25
CA GLU A 29 -12.33 6.07 11.53
C GLU A 29 -13.57 6.90 11.90
N SER A 30 -13.65 7.32 13.17
CA SER A 30 -14.76 8.14 13.69
C SER A 30 -14.91 9.49 12.99
N ASP A 31 -13.83 10.03 12.42
CA ASP A 31 -13.83 11.26 11.62
C ASP A 31 -14.22 11.04 10.15
N ALA A 32 -14.73 9.85 9.83
CA ALA A 32 -15.03 9.35 8.49
C ALA A 32 -13.82 9.20 7.56
N SER A 33 -12.58 9.43 8.01
CA SER A 33 -11.39 9.11 7.25
C SER A 33 -11.21 7.59 7.14
N ILE A 34 -10.53 7.15 6.09
CA ILE A 34 -10.26 5.72 5.85
C ILE A 34 -8.80 5.45 6.17
N ARG A 35 -8.57 4.35 6.90
CA ARG A 35 -7.24 3.77 7.11
C ARG A 35 -7.10 2.49 6.33
N VAL A 36 -5.92 2.30 5.77
CA VAL A 36 -5.52 1.09 5.06
C VAL A 36 -4.43 0.41 5.86
N LEU A 37 -4.67 -0.84 6.26
CA LEU A 37 -3.67 -1.69 6.91
C LEU A 37 -2.90 -2.47 5.84
N LEU A 38 -1.65 -2.09 5.65
CA LEU A 38 -0.72 -2.72 4.73
C LEU A 38 0.26 -3.60 5.48
N ARG A 39 0.65 -4.70 4.84
CA ARG A 39 1.79 -5.51 5.23
C ARG A 39 2.82 -5.47 4.11
N THR A 40 4.07 -5.17 4.45
CA THR A 40 5.18 -5.23 3.51
C THR A 40 6.29 -6.15 4.00
N VAL A 41 7.06 -6.69 3.06
CA VAL A 41 8.27 -7.47 3.34
C VAL A 41 9.34 -7.06 2.34
N ALA A 42 10.41 -6.43 2.83
CA ALA A 42 11.65 -6.20 2.07
C ALA A 42 12.76 -7.05 2.69
N THR A 43 13.48 -6.50 3.67
CA THR A 43 14.38 -7.26 4.56
C THR A 43 13.62 -7.90 5.72
N GLU A 44 12.70 -7.12 6.32
CA GLU A 44 11.86 -7.53 7.44
C GLU A 44 10.39 -7.33 7.10
N LYS A 45 9.53 -8.02 7.84
CA LYS A 45 8.09 -7.83 7.77
C LYS A 45 7.70 -6.59 8.55
N GLN A 46 6.94 -5.70 7.93
CA GLN A 46 6.41 -4.49 8.55
C GLN A 46 4.90 -4.35 8.31
N HIS A 47 4.24 -3.64 9.21
CA HIS A 47 2.85 -3.25 9.09
C HIS A 47 2.73 -1.73 9.07
N HIS A 48 1.89 -1.21 8.17
CA HIS A 48 1.68 0.23 7.99
C HIS A 48 0.19 0.51 8.03
N THR A 49 -0.21 1.52 8.80
CA THR A 49 -1.59 2.01 8.82
C THR A 49 -1.61 3.39 8.19
N LEU A 50 -2.12 3.49 6.97
CA LEU A 50 -1.95 4.67 6.11
C LEU A 50 -3.27 5.30 5.68
N ARG A 51 -3.22 6.60 5.41
CA ARG A 51 -4.23 7.35 4.64
C ARG A 51 -3.75 7.57 3.21
N VAL A 52 -4.69 7.86 2.32
CA VAL A 52 -4.39 8.36 0.97
C VAL A 52 -3.51 9.61 1.06
N GLY A 53 -2.41 9.60 0.31
CA GLY A 53 -1.39 10.64 0.28
C GLY A 53 -0.20 10.38 1.21
N GLU A 54 -0.32 9.51 2.21
CA GLU A 54 0.79 9.22 3.14
C GLU A 54 1.89 8.38 2.46
N SER A 55 3.14 8.75 2.75
CA SER A 55 4.33 8.02 2.29
C SER A 55 4.92 7.17 3.40
N PHE A 56 5.53 6.05 3.04
CA PHE A 56 6.09 5.07 3.96
C PHE A 56 7.31 4.37 3.35
N PRO A 57 8.28 3.96 4.19
CA PRO A 57 9.47 3.26 3.73
C PRO A 57 9.19 1.77 3.52
N VAL A 58 9.84 1.18 2.52
CA VAL A 58 9.87 -0.27 2.27
C VAL A 58 11.28 -0.64 1.81
N GLY A 59 12.09 -1.15 2.75
CA GLY A 59 13.51 -1.35 2.48
C GLY A 59 14.19 -0.03 2.13
N ASN A 60 14.83 0.02 0.95
CA ASN A 60 15.51 1.22 0.44
C ASN A 60 14.63 2.09 -0.47
N GLU A 61 13.32 1.81 -0.52
CA GLU A 61 12.36 2.51 -1.35
C GLU A 61 11.37 3.30 -0.49
N THR A 62 10.89 4.42 -1.01
CA THR A 62 9.76 5.16 -0.45
C THR A 62 8.56 4.98 -1.36
N TRP A 63 7.45 4.56 -0.75
CA TRP A 63 6.17 4.34 -1.42
C TRP A 63 5.12 5.30 -0.85
N GLN A 64 4.10 5.59 -1.65
CA GLN A 64 2.96 6.40 -1.25
C GLN A 64 1.67 5.60 -1.48
N LEU A 65 0.73 5.70 -0.54
CA LEU A 65 -0.65 5.29 -0.78
C LEU A 65 -1.29 6.33 -1.70
N ALA A 66 -1.29 6.07 -2.99
CA ALA A 66 -1.71 7.05 -3.99
C ALA A 66 -3.23 7.19 -4.03
N GLU A 67 -3.94 6.06 -4.07
CA GLU A 67 -5.39 6.04 -4.25
C GLU A 67 -6.03 4.84 -3.54
N LEU A 68 -7.30 5.00 -3.17
CA LEU A 68 -8.21 3.93 -2.76
C LEU A 68 -9.49 4.07 -3.60
N THR A 69 -9.83 3.03 -4.35
CA THR A 69 -10.99 2.98 -5.25
C THR A 69 -11.92 1.83 -4.88
N GLY A 70 -13.18 1.87 -5.32
CA GLY A 70 -14.16 0.80 -5.08
C GLY A 70 -14.80 0.75 -3.69
N TRP A 71 -14.28 1.51 -2.72
CA TRP A 71 -14.93 1.72 -1.42
C TRP A 71 -16.25 2.51 -1.58
N PRO A 72 -17.32 2.22 -0.81
CA PRO A 72 -17.41 1.31 0.34
C PRO A 72 -17.88 -0.12 0.04
N SER A 73 -17.67 -0.64 -1.17
CA SER A 73 -17.89 -2.08 -1.40
C SER A 73 -16.97 -2.87 -0.47
N GLU A 74 -17.48 -3.90 0.21
CA GLU A 74 -16.68 -4.75 1.11
C GLU A 74 -15.68 -5.63 0.34
N ASP A 75 -16.00 -5.99 -0.91
CA ASP A 75 -15.27 -7.00 -1.67
C ASP A 75 -14.48 -6.46 -2.88
N ASP A 76 -14.80 -5.27 -3.39
CA ASP A 76 -14.29 -4.79 -4.70
C ASP A 76 -13.34 -3.59 -4.62
N TRP A 77 -12.81 -3.28 -3.43
CA TRP A 77 -11.90 -2.15 -3.29
C TRP A 77 -10.48 -2.47 -3.79
N THR A 78 -9.80 -1.43 -4.28
CA THR A 78 -8.42 -1.50 -4.76
C THR A 78 -7.59 -0.37 -4.19
N VAL A 79 -6.44 -0.72 -3.60
CA VAL A 79 -5.41 0.23 -3.14
C VAL A 79 -4.35 0.37 -4.21
N VAL A 80 -4.00 1.60 -4.55
CA VAL A 80 -2.93 1.92 -5.48
C VAL A 80 -1.74 2.44 -4.70
N LEU A 81 -0.59 1.78 -4.83
CA LEU A 81 0.67 2.25 -4.28
C LEU A 81 1.57 2.74 -5.40
N ARG A 82 2.23 3.88 -5.16
CA ARG A 82 3.19 4.46 -6.09
C ARG A 82 4.57 4.56 -5.44
N ARG A 83 5.61 4.11 -6.13
CA ARG A 83 7.00 4.37 -5.72
C ARG A 83 7.32 5.83 -5.98
N VAL A 84 7.79 6.54 -4.96
CA VAL A 84 8.10 7.98 -5.03
C VAL A 84 9.60 8.28 -4.91
N ALA A 85 10.39 7.37 -4.34
CA ALA A 85 11.84 7.45 -4.34
C ALA A 85 12.50 6.08 -4.20
N THR A 86 13.70 5.96 -4.74
CA THR A 86 14.66 4.88 -4.48
C THR A 86 15.93 5.52 -3.95
N ALA A 87 16.54 4.93 -2.92
CA ALA A 87 17.87 5.35 -2.50
C ALA A 87 18.84 5.31 -3.71
N PRO A 88 19.74 6.30 -3.88
CA PRO A 88 20.75 6.23 -4.93
C PRO A 88 21.62 4.97 -4.73
N ALA A 89 21.92 4.31 -5.84
CA ALA A 89 22.77 3.12 -5.90
C ALA A 89 24.24 3.44 -5.61
#